data_AF-A0A4Q3UVF4-F1
#
_entry.id   AF-A0A4Q3UVF4-F1
#
_cell.length_a   1.000
_cell.length_b   1.000
_cell.length_c   1.000
_cell.angle_alpha   90.00
_cell.angle_beta   90.00
_cell.angle_gamma   90.00
#
_symmetry.space_group_name_H-M   'P 1'
#
loop_
_entity.id
_entity.type
_entity.pdbx_description
1 polymer ?
#
loop_
_entity_poly.entity_id
_entity_poly.type
_entity_poly.pdbx_seq_one_letter_code
_entity_poly.pdbx_strand_id
1 'polypeptide(L)'
;MAVKDSKTEQQIKDAAKRLFFAEGRFNATTQEIADAAGVNRTLVNYYFRSRDILFSLVLKDARAAISQRMESFLEKATDLRSKLAHVIDVYMEQALEYPYIETYMITRMHEDIDAAEEGFTKSNHPPG
;
A
#
# COMPACT_ATOMS: atom_id res chain seq x y z
N MET A 1 -3.29 26.49 -7.16
CA MET A 1 -4.37 25.51 -6.92
C MET A 1 -3.87 24.12 -6.48
N ALA A 2 -2.56 23.80 -6.49
CA ALA A 2 -2.04 22.45 -6.21
C ALA A 2 -2.16 21.91 -4.76
N VAL A 3 -2.29 22.78 -3.74
CA VAL A 3 -2.26 22.35 -2.33
C VAL A 3 -3.56 21.65 -1.89
N LYS A 4 -4.69 21.92 -2.58
CA LYS A 4 -5.99 21.34 -2.24
C LYS A 4 -6.19 19.94 -2.82
N ASP A 5 -5.58 19.68 -3.98
CA ASP A 5 -5.61 18.37 -4.64
C ASP A 5 -4.84 17.33 -3.84
N SER A 6 -3.64 17.68 -3.35
CA SER A 6 -2.82 16.76 -2.56
C SER A 6 -3.45 16.38 -1.23
N LYS A 7 -4.19 17.29 -0.58
CA LYS A 7 -4.88 16.99 0.69
C LYS A 7 -5.99 15.95 0.48
N THR A 8 -6.78 16.10 -0.57
CA THR A 8 -7.89 15.17 -0.86
C THR A 8 -7.35 13.80 -1.27
N GLU A 9 -6.32 13.79 -2.12
CA GLU A 9 -5.60 12.56 -2.48
C GLU A 9 -5.10 11.82 -1.24
N GLN A 10 -4.44 12.55 -0.31
CA GLN A 10 -3.92 11.97 0.91
C GLN A 10 -5.02 11.43 1.83
N GLN A 11 -6.14 12.16 1.99
CA GLN A 11 -7.29 11.68 2.77
C GLN A 11 -7.83 10.35 2.24
N ILE A 12 -7.91 10.20 0.92
CA ILE A 12 -8.36 8.96 0.29
C ILE A 12 -7.36 7.83 0.54
N LYS A 13 -6.05 8.10 0.40
CA LYS A 13 -5.00 7.13 0.70
C LYS A 13 -5.02 6.67 2.15
N ASP A 14 -5.17 7.59 3.10
CA ASP A 14 -5.19 7.28 4.53
C ASP A 14 -6.42 6.45 4.90
N ALA A 15 -7.59 6.79 4.35
CA ALA A 15 -8.80 6.00 4.51
C ALA A 15 -8.65 4.58 3.95
N ALA A 16 -8.06 4.45 2.75
CA ALA A 16 -7.78 3.15 2.15
C ALA A 16 -6.78 2.32 2.97
N LYS A 17 -5.68 2.92 3.45
CA LYS A 17 -4.71 2.25 4.35
C LYS A 17 -5.39 1.72 5.60
N ARG A 18 -6.24 2.53 6.24
CA ARG A 18 -6.98 2.11 7.43
C ARG A 18 -7.90 0.93 7.12
N LEU A 19 -8.76 1.07 6.11
CA LEU A 19 -9.71 0.01 5.75
C LEU A 19 -9.01 -1.30 5.38
N PHE A 20 -7.98 -1.24 4.55
CA PHE A 20 -7.28 -2.44 4.09
C PHE A 20 -6.37 -3.02 5.17
N PHE A 21 -5.47 -2.23 5.72
CA PHE A 21 -4.33 -2.74 6.48
C PHE A 21 -4.54 -2.73 7.99
N ALA A 22 -5.41 -1.84 8.51
CA ALA A 22 -5.74 -1.80 9.94
C ALA A 22 -7.04 -2.57 10.27
N GLU A 23 -8.02 -2.59 9.36
CA GLU A 23 -9.32 -3.25 9.59
C GLU A 23 -9.52 -4.56 8.82
N GLY A 24 -8.64 -4.89 7.87
CA GLY A 24 -8.74 -6.14 7.09
C GLY A 24 -9.89 -6.15 6.07
N ARG A 25 -10.46 -4.98 5.72
CA ARG A 25 -11.58 -4.85 4.78
C ARG A 25 -11.10 -4.85 3.32
N PHE A 26 -10.48 -5.95 2.89
CA PHE A 26 -9.86 -6.09 1.57
C PHE A 26 -10.83 -5.93 0.39
N ASN A 27 -12.11 -6.18 0.63
CA ASN A 27 -13.18 -6.04 -0.36
C ASN A 27 -13.87 -4.67 -0.34
N ALA A 28 -13.37 -3.71 0.46
CA ALA A 28 -13.96 -2.37 0.54
C ALA A 28 -14.08 -1.75 -0.85
N THR A 29 -15.29 -1.33 -1.18
CA THR A 29 -15.66 -0.70 -2.44
C THR A 29 -15.14 0.74 -2.50
N THR A 30 -15.06 1.30 -3.70
CA THR A 30 -14.75 2.73 -3.89
C THR A 30 -15.71 3.63 -3.12
N GLN A 31 -16.97 3.21 -2.92
CA GLN A 31 -17.94 3.97 -2.12
C GLN A 31 -17.56 3.95 -0.63
N GLU A 32 -17.28 2.78 -0.06
CA GLU A 32 -16.89 2.67 1.35
C GLU A 32 -15.59 3.44 1.65
N ILE A 33 -14.65 3.48 0.70
CA ILE A 33 -13.43 4.29 0.82
C ILE A 33 -13.75 5.79 0.79
N ALA A 34 -14.65 6.22 -0.12
CA ALA A 34 -15.08 7.61 -0.20
C ALA A 34 -15.77 8.06 1.10
N ASP A 35 -16.65 7.22 1.64
CA ASP A 35 -17.35 7.46 2.90
C ASP A 35 -16.35 7.54 4.06
N ALA A 36 -15.38 6.62 4.13
CA ALA A 36 -14.33 6.62 5.13
C ALA A 36 -13.38 7.83 5.05
N ALA A 37 -13.17 8.38 3.85
CA ALA A 37 -12.37 9.58 3.61
C ALA A 37 -13.18 10.89 3.77
N GLY A 38 -14.51 10.81 3.86
CA GLY A 38 -15.40 11.98 3.89
C GLY A 38 -15.43 12.75 2.56
N VAL A 39 -15.28 12.06 1.43
CA VAL A 39 -15.24 12.66 0.09
C VAL A 39 -16.30 12.05 -0.83
N ASN A 40 -16.54 12.67 -1.99
CA ASN A 40 -17.41 12.09 -3.01
C ASN A 40 -16.69 10.96 -3.77
N ARG A 41 -17.39 9.84 -4.06
CA ARG A 41 -16.88 8.73 -4.87
C ARG A 41 -16.28 9.16 -6.21
N THR A 42 -16.81 10.21 -6.86
CA THR A 42 -16.27 10.78 -8.10
C THR A 42 -14.82 11.26 -7.92
N LEU A 43 -14.46 11.80 -6.74
CA LEU A 43 -13.09 12.22 -6.45
C LEU A 43 -12.16 11.02 -6.33
N VAL A 44 -12.60 9.92 -5.71
CA VAL A 44 -11.81 8.69 -5.63
C VAL A 44 -11.50 8.16 -7.04
N ASN A 45 -12.51 8.13 -7.92
CA ASN A 45 -12.31 7.74 -9.32
C ASN A 45 -11.42 8.74 -10.09
N TYR A 46 -11.54 10.03 -9.82
CA TYR A 46 -10.71 11.06 -10.44
C TYR A 46 -9.21 10.87 -10.12
N TYR A 47 -8.87 10.67 -8.85
CA TYR A 47 -7.46 10.51 -8.43
C TYR A 47 -6.89 9.14 -8.77
N PHE A 48 -7.66 8.07 -8.61
CA PHE A 48 -7.10 6.71 -8.62
C PHE A 48 -7.63 5.81 -9.73
N ARG A 49 -8.69 6.20 -10.45
CA ARG A 49 -9.35 5.46 -11.53
C ARG A 49 -10.00 4.13 -11.13
N SER A 50 -9.35 3.31 -10.31
CA SER A 50 -9.86 2.06 -9.78
C SER A 50 -9.41 1.85 -8.33
N ARG A 51 -10.14 0.98 -7.62
CA ARG A 51 -9.79 0.54 -6.26
C ARG A 51 -8.41 -0.14 -6.26
N ASP A 52 -8.11 -0.96 -7.27
CA ASP A 52 -6.87 -1.72 -7.30
C ASP A 52 -5.64 -0.82 -7.57
N ILE A 53 -5.79 0.26 -8.34
CA ILE A 53 -4.72 1.27 -8.48
C ILE A 53 -4.50 2.02 -7.17
N LEU A 54 -5.58 2.47 -6.51
CA LEU A 54 -5.47 3.09 -5.17
C LEU A 54 -4.76 2.15 -4.21
N PHE A 55 -5.13 0.87 -4.23
CA PHE A 55 -4.51 -0.17 -3.43
C PHE A 55 -2.99 -0.25 -3.67
N SER A 56 -2.54 -0.41 -4.92
CA SER A 56 -1.12 -0.54 -5.26
C SER A 56 -0.31 0.68 -4.82
N LEU A 57 -0.92 1.87 -4.91
CA LEU A 57 -0.29 3.10 -4.43
C LEU A 57 -0.18 3.14 -2.91
N VAL A 58 -1.23 2.78 -2.16
CA VAL A 58 -1.14 2.79 -0.69
C VAL A 58 -0.20 1.73 -0.15
N LEU A 59 -0.09 0.57 -0.82
CA LEU A 59 0.88 -0.46 -0.49
C LEU A 59 2.31 0.02 -0.76
N LYS A 60 2.54 0.67 -1.90
CA LYS A 60 3.84 1.29 -2.23
C LYS A 60 4.22 2.34 -1.19
N ASP A 61 3.28 3.19 -0.80
CA ASP A 61 3.50 4.25 0.19
C ASP A 61 3.82 3.64 1.58
N ALA A 62 3.14 2.56 1.96
CA ALA A 62 3.44 1.83 3.21
C ALA A 62 4.87 1.25 3.20
N ARG A 63 5.26 0.58 2.11
CA ARG A 63 6.63 0.05 1.93
C ARG A 63 7.69 1.15 1.98
N ALA A 64 7.46 2.25 1.28
CA ALA A 64 8.39 3.38 1.26
C ALA A 64 8.59 3.98 2.66
N ALA A 65 7.51 4.11 3.46
CA ALA A 65 7.61 4.61 4.82
C ALA A 65 8.49 3.71 5.71
N ILE A 66 8.39 2.39 5.55
CA ILE A 66 9.20 1.41 6.29
C ILE A 66 10.67 1.53 5.89
N SER A 67 10.94 1.55 4.58
CA SER A 67 12.31 1.72 4.06
C SER A 67 12.95 3.01 4.58
N GLN A 68 12.22 4.12 4.55
CA GLN A 68 12.71 5.41 5.02
C GLN A 68 13.00 5.43 6.52
N ARG A 69 12.13 4.83 7.34
CA ARG A 69 12.38 4.69 8.79
C ARG A 69 13.65 3.87 9.04
N MET A 70 13.80 2.76 8.33
CA MET A 70 14.96 1.87 8.43
C MET A 70 16.27 2.58 8.05
N GLU A 71 16.29 3.28 6.91
CA GLU A 71 17.45 4.03 6.42
C GLU A 71 17.92 5.09 7.42
N SER A 72 16.97 5.85 7.99
CA SER A 72 17.26 6.98 8.89
C SER A 72 18.01 6.59 10.17
N PHE A 73 17.94 5.32 10.57
CA PHE A 73 18.60 4.79 11.76
C PHE A 73 19.86 3.99 11.43
N LEU A 74 19.86 3.24 10.32
CA LEU A 74 21.03 2.46 9.93
C LEU A 74 22.26 3.34 9.67
N GLU A 75 22.06 4.59 9.25
CA GLU A 75 23.12 5.59 9.13
C GLU A 75 23.71 6.05 10.48
N LYS A 76 22.94 5.93 11.57
CA LYS A 76 23.31 6.44 12.91
C LYS A 76 23.85 5.35 13.84
N ALA A 77 23.46 4.10 13.62
CA ALA A 77 23.81 2.99 14.50
C ALA A 77 25.25 2.49 14.29
N THR A 78 26.01 2.42 15.37
CA THR A 78 27.44 2.06 15.34
C THR A 78 27.72 0.57 15.47
N ASP A 79 26.80 -0.21 16.06
CA ASP A 79 26.99 -1.64 16.32
C ASP A 79 25.81 -2.50 15.82
N LEU A 80 26.09 -3.79 15.57
CA LEU A 80 25.13 -4.73 14.99
C LEU A 80 23.92 -4.99 15.90
N ARG A 81 24.10 -5.02 17.23
CA ARG A 81 23.00 -5.29 18.17
C ARG A 81 21.98 -4.16 18.10
N SER A 82 22.44 -2.91 18.12
CA SER A 82 21.58 -1.74 17.99
C SER A 82 20.85 -1.71 16.65
N LYS A 83 21.52 -2.10 15.55
CA LYS A 83 20.88 -2.25 14.23
C LYS A 83 19.77 -3.30 14.25
N LEU A 84 20.02 -4.48 14.81
CA LEU A 84 19.02 -5.55 14.90
C LEU A 84 17.83 -5.18 15.77
N ALA A 85 18.08 -4.57 16.94
CA ALA A 85 17.01 -4.10 17.82
C ALA A 85 16.09 -3.12 17.09
N HIS A 86 16.65 -2.15 16.37
CA HIS A 86 15.84 -1.19 15.63
C HIS A 86 15.07 -1.80 14.47
N VAL A 87 15.66 -2.74 13.73
CA VAL A 87 14.93 -3.46 12.68
C VAL A 87 13.70 -4.15 13.27
N ILE A 88 13.85 -4.79 14.43
CA ILE A 88 12.75 -5.43 15.14
C ILE A 88 11.72 -4.39 15.58
N ASP A 89 12.15 -3.27 16.18
CA ASP A 89 11.24 -2.22 16.65
C ASP A 89 10.41 -1.63 15.50
N VAL A 90 11.05 -1.26 14.39
CA VAL A 90 10.36 -0.72 13.20
C VAL A 90 9.36 -1.73 12.64
N TYR A 91 9.76 -3.00 12.54
CA TYR A 91 8.88 -4.05 12.03
C TYR A 91 7.69 -4.29 12.98
N MET A 92 7.93 -4.33 14.30
CA MET A 92 6.90 -4.54 15.31
C MET A 92 5.91 -3.37 15.37
N GLU A 93 6.38 -2.13 15.33
CA GLU A 93 5.53 -0.94 15.25
C GLU A 93 4.61 -0.99 14.03
N GLN A 94 5.17 -1.35 12.88
CA GLN A 94 4.39 -1.47 11.64
C GLN A 94 3.39 -2.63 11.70
N ALA A 95 3.78 -3.78 12.25
CA ALA A 95 2.89 -4.93 12.41
C ALA A 95 1.71 -4.61 13.35
N LEU A 96 1.92 -3.73 14.33
CA LEU A 96 0.86 -3.23 15.21
C LEU A 96 -0.03 -2.19 14.53
N GLU A 97 0.54 -1.29 13.71
CA GLU A 97 -0.21 -0.27 12.98
C GLU A 97 -1.05 -0.87 11.84
N TYR A 98 -0.50 -1.88 11.16
CA TYR A 98 -1.06 -2.49 9.94
C TYR A 98 -1.06 -4.02 9.99
N PRO A 99 -1.80 -4.65 10.94
CA PRO A 99 -1.76 -6.09 11.18
C PRO A 99 -2.21 -6.94 9.99
N TYR A 100 -2.98 -6.38 9.06
CA TYR A 100 -3.53 -7.11 7.90
C TYR A 100 -2.70 -6.97 6.64
N ILE A 101 -1.59 -6.21 6.65
CA ILE A 101 -0.78 -6.00 5.45
C ILE A 101 -0.16 -7.30 4.92
N GLU A 102 0.31 -8.18 5.82
CA GLU A 102 0.94 -9.46 5.45
C GLU A 102 -0.10 -10.47 4.95
N THR A 103 -1.25 -10.57 5.64
CA THR A 103 -2.36 -11.42 5.20
C THR A 103 -2.88 -10.98 3.83
N TYR A 104 -2.96 -9.68 3.60
CA TYR A 104 -3.33 -9.14 2.30
C TYR A 104 -2.32 -9.54 1.23
N MET A 105 -1.03 -9.33 1.50
CA MET A 105 0.06 -9.68 0.59
C MET A 105 -0.06 -11.13 0.14
N ILE A 106 -0.25 -12.06 1.07
CA ILE A 106 -0.42 -13.48 0.76
C ILE A 106 -1.68 -13.73 -0.08
N THR A 107 -2.79 -13.09 0.27
CA THR A 107 -4.08 -13.27 -0.43
C THR A 107 -4.02 -12.78 -1.88
N ARG A 108 -3.24 -11.73 -2.15
CA ARG A 108 -3.12 -11.11 -3.48
C ARG A 108 -1.88 -11.51 -4.27
N MET A 109 -0.89 -12.15 -3.65
CA MET A 109 0.26 -12.73 -4.35
C MET A 109 -0.16 -13.76 -5.42
N HIS A 110 -1.26 -14.48 -5.21
CA HIS A 110 -1.85 -15.34 -6.24
C HIS A 110 -2.29 -14.54 -7.48
N GLU A 111 -2.99 -13.41 -7.29
CA GLU A 111 -3.50 -12.59 -8.39
C GLU A 111 -2.36 -11.95 -9.22
N ASP A 112 -1.27 -11.51 -8.57
CA ASP A 112 -0.11 -10.93 -9.24
C ASP A 112 0.78 -11.99 -9.93
N ILE A 113 0.89 -13.20 -9.38
CA ILE A 113 1.59 -14.33 -10.01
C ILE A 113 0.84 -14.76 -11.28
N ASP A 114 -0.48 -14.94 -11.21
CA ASP A 114 -1.30 -15.32 -12.36
C ASP A 114 -1.24 -14.24 -13.46
N ALA A 115 -1.30 -12.96 -13.10
CA ALA A 115 -1.16 -11.85 -14.04
C ALA A 115 0.24 -11.78 -14.71
N ALA A 116 1.30 -12.12 -13.97
CA ALA A 116 2.65 -12.21 -14.54
C ALA A 116 2.77 -13.39 -15.51
N GLU A 117 2.20 -14.56 -15.21
CA GLU A 117 2.18 -15.72 -16.10
C GLU A 117 1.39 -15.47 -17.39
N GLU A 118 0.28 -14.75 -17.33
CA GLU A 118 -0.49 -14.33 -18.52
C GLU A 118 0.27 -13.30 -19.39
N GLY A 119 1.07 -12.43 -18.77
CA GLY A 119 1.94 -11.48 -19.49
C GLY A 119 3.09 -12.17 -20.23
N PHE A 120 3.69 -13.20 -19.62
CA PHE A 120 4.76 -14.00 -20.24
C PHE A 120 4.25 -14.88 -21.40
N THR A 121 3.03 -15.41 -21.32
CA THR A 121 2.46 -16.26 -22.39
C THR A 121 2.01 -15.46 -23.62
N LYS A 122 1.49 -14.24 -23.47
CA LYS A 122 1.09 -13.38 -24.60
C LYS A 122 2.26 -12.75 -25.35
N SER A 123 3.44 -12.63 -24.73
CA SER A 123 4.65 -12.09 -25.38
C SER A 123 5.40 -13.11 -26.25
N ASN A 124 5.07 -14.41 -26.17
CA ASN A 124 5.79 -15.49 -26.85
C ASN A 124 5.03 -16.11 -28.04
N HIS A 125 3.93 -15.52 -28.50
CA HIS A 125 3.31 -15.91 -29.77
C HIS A 125 3.91 -15.07 -30.91
N PRO A 126 4.71 -15.64 -31.82
CA PRO A 126 5.09 -14.92 -33.04
C PRO A 126 3.83 -14.63 -33.87
N PRO A 127 3.74 -13.48 -34.56
CA PRO A 127 2.67 -13.23 -35.51
C PRO A 127 2.75 -14.29 -36.63
N GLY A 128 1.65 -15.00 -36.83
CA GLY A 128 1.44 -15.88 -37.99
C GLY A 128 1.19 -15.09 -39.27
#